data_AF-A0A669DJ39-F1
#
_entry.id   AF-A0A669DJ39-F1
#
_cell.length_a   1.000
_cell.length_b   1.000
_cell.length_c   1.000
_cell.angle_alpha   90.00
_cell.angle_beta   90.00
_cell.angle_gamma   90.00
#
_symmetry.space_group_name_H-M   'P 1'
#
loop_
_entity.id
_entity.type
_entity.pdbx_description
1 polymer ?
#
loop_
_entity_poly.entity_id
_entity_poly.type
_entity_poly.pdbx_seq_one_letter_code
_entity_poly.pdbx_strand_id
1 'polypeptide(L)'
;SLRQLSLMTWTEAQSYCREHFTDLVTIYNSDINQLLLSMSTKISTGAWIGLYDDRYWKWSMEGKHFLCSWSMEGKLFYVDCVNANEYCVALQGQTQMNDRPCGDSYPFLCYNGRKKDLLP
;
A
#
# COMPACT_ATOMS: atom_id res chain seq x y z
N SER A 1 -16.91 1.44 -18.13
CA SER A 1 -17.34 0.83 -16.87
C SER A 1 -16.26 1.06 -15.83
N LEU A 2 -16.59 1.66 -14.69
CA LEU A 2 -15.66 1.75 -13.57
C LEU A 2 -15.49 0.33 -13.04
N ARG A 3 -14.29 -0.26 -13.13
CA ARG A 3 -14.02 -1.53 -12.46
C ARG A 3 -14.31 -1.31 -10.98
N GLN A 4 -15.28 -2.06 -10.46
CA GLN A 4 -15.67 -2.02 -9.06
C GLN A 4 -14.44 -2.43 -8.24
N LEU A 5 -14.02 -1.56 -7.32
CA LEU A 5 -12.93 -1.85 -6.39
C LEU A 5 -13.35 -3.10 -5.59
N SER A 6 -12.69 -4.22 -5.85
CA SER A 6 -12.96 -5.46 -5.13
C SER A 6 -12.37 -5.33 -3.73
N LEU A 7 -13.15 -5.67 -2.71
CA LEU A 7 -12.70 -5.65 -1.33
C LEU A 7 -12.08 -7.00 -1.01
N MET A 8 -10.82 -7.00 -0.58
CA MET A 8 -10.08 -8.21 -0.26
C MET A 8 -9.30 -8.01 1.04
N THR A 9 -9.07 -9.10 1.78
CA THR A 9 -8.05 -9.10 2.84
C THR A 9 -6.68 -8.77 2.23
N TRP A 10 -5.73 -8.34 3.05
CA TRP A 10 -4.41 -7.95 2.53
C TRP A 10 -3.73 -9.10 1.78
N THR A 11 -3.83 -10.33 2.31
CA THR A 11 -3.24 -11.53 1.70
C THR A 11 -3.91 -11.89 0.37
N GLU A 12 -5.23 -11.79 0.28
CA GLU A 12 -5.97 -12.02 -0.96
C GLU A 12 -5.60 -10.97 -2.02
N ALA A 13 -5.55 -9.69 -1.63
CA ALA A 13 -5.16 -8.59 -2.50
C ALA A 13 -3.73 -8.75 -3.03
N GLN A 14 -2.78 -9.14 -2.17
CA GLN A 14 -1.41 -9.45 -2.58
C GLN A 14 -1.38 -10.59 -3.60
N SER A 15 -2.10 -11.68 -3.32
CA SER A 15 -2.16 -12.84 -4.20
C SER A 15 -2.71 -12.46 -5.58
N TYR A 16 -3.81 -11.69 -5.60
CA TYR A 16 -4.39 -11.16 -6.82
C TYR A 16 -3.40 -10.28 -7.61
N CYS A 17 -2.71 -9.34 -6.94
CA CYS A 17 -1.74 -8.49 -7.62
C CYS A 17 -0.56 -9.28 -8.19
N ARG A 18 -0.11 -10.35 -7.54
CA ARG A 18 0.96 -11.22 -8.04
C ARG A 18 0.52 -12.12 -9.18
N GLU A 19 -0.74 -12.55 -9.18
CA GLU A 19 -1.32 -13.35 -10.26
C GLU A 19 -1.50 -12.52 -11.54
N HIS A 20 -1.93 -11.26 -11.42
CA HIS A 20 -2.28 -10.43 -12.58
C HIS A 20 -1.23 -9.39 -12.96
N PHE A 21 -0.37 -8.97 -12.02
CA PHE A 21 0.55 -7.84 -12.18
C PHE A 21 1.94 -8.14 -11.58
N THR A 22 2.44 -7.31 -10.66
CA THR A 22 3.74 -7.52 -10.00
C THR A 22 3.54 -7.80 -8.51
N ASP A 23 2.97 -6.86 -7.76
CA ASP A 23 2.64 -7.00 -6.34
C ASP A 23 1.71 -5.84 -5.93
N LEU A 24 1.33 -5.76 -4.66
CA LEU A 24 0.82 -4.53 -4.08
C LEU A 24 1.86 -3.41 -4.20
N VAL A 25 1.38 -2.17 -4.33
CA VAL A 25 2.24 -1.01 -4.55
C VAL A 25 3.23 -0.80 -3.40
N THR A 26 4.49 -0.54 -3.76
CA THR A 26 5.57 -0.15 -2.86
C THR A 26 5.93 1.31 -3.10
N ILE A 27 6.10 2.09 -2.03
CA ILE A 27 6.41 3.53 -2.14
C ILE A 27 7.93 3.72 -2.05
N TYR A 28 8.61 3.68 -3.20
CA TYR A 28 10.08 3.70 -3.26
C TYR A 28 10.68 4.88 -4.04
N ASN A 29 9.90 5.65 -4.81
CA ASN A 29 10.40 6.81 -5.56
C ASN A 29 9.33 7.89 -5.79
N SER A 30 9.74 9.03 -6.35
CA SER A 30 8.86 10.18 -6.65
C SER A 30 7.76 9.88 -7.67
N ASP A 31 8.01 8.97 -8.61
CA ASP A 31 7.05 8.64 -9.67
C ASP A 31 5.85 7.90 -9.08
N ILE A 32 6.09 6.95 -8.18
CA ILE A 32 5.02 6.28 -7.43
C ILE A 32 4.25 7.28 -6.57
N ASN A 33 4.93 8.25 -5.94
CA ASN A 33 4.25 9.29 -5.17
C ASN A 33 3.26 10.10 -6.02
N GLN A 34 3.67 10.51 -7.23
CA GLN A 34 2.80 11.24 -8.15
C GLN A 34 1.61 10.40 -8.62
N LEU A 35 1.85 9.11 -8.91
CA LEU A 35 0.77 8.18 -9.28
C LEU A 35 -0.24 8.03 -8.14
N LEU A 36 0.21 7.84 -6.90
CA LEU A 36 -0.67 7.75 -5.73
C LEU A 36 -1.46 9.04 -5.49
N LEU A 37 -0.82 10.21 -5.59
CA LEU A 37 -1.50 11.50 -5.48
C LEU A 37 -2.60 11.66 -6.55
N SER A 38 -2.35 11.21 -7.78
CA SER A 38 -3.35 11.24 -8.86
C SER A 38 -4.55 10.32 -8.62
N MET A 39 -4.37 9.29 -7.78
CA MET A 39 -5.41 8.32 -7.42
C MET A 39 -6.10 8.62 -6.09
N SER A 40 -5.59 9.57 -5.29
CA SER A 40 -6.03 9.87 -3.92
C SER A 40 -7.55 10.05 -3.77
N THR A 41 -8.21 10.69 -4.74
CA THR A 41 -9.67 10.90 -4.72
C THR A 41 -10.46 9.61 -4.91
N LYS A 42 -9.87 8.58 -5.53
CA LYS A 42 -10.48 7.27 -5.78
C LYS A 42 -10.28 6.28 -4.62
N ILE A 43 -9.31 6.54 -3.74
CA ILE A 43 -8.94 5.68 -2.60
C ILE A 43 -9.31 6.31 -1.26
N SER A 44 -10.30 7.21 -1.24
CA SER A 44 -10.74 7.94 -0.05
C SER A 44 -11.25 7.02 1.06
N THR A 45 -11.76 5.83 0.72
CA THR A 45 -12.20 4.79 1.67
C THR A 45 -11.05 3.95 2.23
N GLY A 46 -9.80 4.19 1.81
CA GLY A 46 -8.64 3.37 2.12
C GLY A 46 -8.32 2.41 0.97
N ALA A 47 -7.03 2.14 0.74
CA ALA A 47 -6.58 1.10 -0.18
C ALA A 47 -5.33 0.38 0.35
N TRP A 48 -5.32 -0.94 0.32
CA TRP A 48 -4.15 -1.73 0.67
C TRP A 48 -2.95 -1.40 -0.21
N ILE A 49 -1.80 -1.29 0.45
CA ILE A 49 -0.48 -1.18 -0.17
C ILE A 49 0.43 -2.29 0.36
N GLY A 50 1.61 -2.47 -0.24
CA GLY A 50 2.48 -3.62 0.03
C GLY A 50 3.21 -3.59 1.38
N LEU A 51 2.91 -2.65 2.27
CA LEU A 51 3.57 -2.55 3.58
C LEU A 51 2.82 -3.40 4.61
N TYR A 52 3.54 -4.26 5.30
CA TYR A 52 3.04 -5.14 6.36
C TYR A 52 4.10 -5.35 7.43
N ASP A 53 3.69 -5.78 8.62
CA ASP A 53 4.57 -6.14 9.73
C ASP A 53 4.51 -7.65 10.04
N ASP A 54 5.65 -8.31 10.03
CA ASP A 54 5.84 -9.72 10.43
C ASP A 54 6.94 -9.89 11.51
N ARG A 55 7.12 -8.87 12.36
CA ARG A 55 8.18 -8.59 13.37
C ARG A 55 8.97 -7.33 13.01
N TYR A 56 9.06 -7.02 11.72
CA TYR A 56 9.56 -5.77 11.19
C TYR A 56 8.73 -5.34 9.98
N TRP A 57 8.53 -4.04 9.81
CA TRP A 57 7.88 -3.48 8.63
C TRP A 57 8.64 -3.83 7.35
N LYS A 58 7.94 -4.41 6.37
CA LYS A 58 8.50 -4.85 5.08
C LYS A 58 7.59 -4.51 3.92
N TRP A 59 8.19 -4.24 2.77
CA TRP A 59 7.48 -4.17 1.51
C TRP A 59 7.36 -5.55 0.86
N SER A 60 6.15 -5.95 0.46
CA SER A 60 5.86 -7.26 -0.13
C SER A 60 6.59 -7.54 -1.43
N MET A 61 6.76 -6.51 -2.27
CA MET A 61 7.33 -6.65 -3.61
C MET A 61 8.80 -7.06 -3.60
N GLU A 62 9.59 -6.46 -2.71
CA GLU A 62 11.06 -6.64 -2.70
C GLU A 62 11.57 -7.32 -1.44
N GLY A 63 10.70 -7.51 -0.44
CA GLY A 63 11.08 -7.97 0.90
C GLY A 63 11.97 -6.97 1.67
N LYS A 64 12.13 -5.74 1.16
CA LYS A 64 12.97 -4.72 1.78
C LYS A 64 12.35 -4.21 3.06
N HIS A 65 13.19 -4.08 4.09
CA HIS A 65 12.79 -3.48 5.36
C HIS A 65 12.38 -2.02 5.14
N PHE A 66 11.22 -1.66 5.67
CA PHE A 66 10.80 -0.28 5.78
C PHE A 66 11.35 0.29 7.09
N LEU A 67 12.27 1.25 6.97
CA LEU A 67 12.76 1.96 8.12
C LEU A 67 11.69 2.93 8.60
N CYS A 68 11.04 2.58 9.71
CA CYS A 68 10.17 3.52 10.39
C CYS A 68 11.02 4.61 11.04
N SER A 69 10.76 5.87 10.67
CA SER A 69 11.44 7.03 11.25
C SER A 69 10.41 8.09 11.64
N TRP A 70 10.51 8.57 12.88
CA TRP A 70 9.65 9.58 13.50
C TRP A 70 9.69 10.95 12.81
N SER A 71 10.73 11.21 12.02
CA SER A 71 10.76 12.27 11.04
C SER A 71 11.44 11.75 9.78
N MET A 72 10.76 11.91 8.65
CA MET A 72 11.38 11.78 7.34
C MET A 72 11.14 13.09 6.62
N GLU A 73 11.94 14.10 6.96
CA GLU A 73 11.94 15.38 6.23
C GLU A 73 11.99 15.08 4.72
N GLY A 74 10.97 15.55 4.00
CA GLY A 74 10.85 15.35 2.56
C GLY A 74 10.13 14.07 2.08
N LYS A 75 9.64 13.19 2.97
CA LYS A 75 8.74 12.10 2.55
C LYS A 75 7.27 12.47 2.70
N LEU A 76 6.51 12.22 1.64
CA LEU A 76 5.07 12.51 1.58
C LEU A 76 4.23 11.51 2.37
N PHE A 77 4.68 10.26 2.51
CA PHE A 77 3.93 9.17 3.13
C PHE A 77 4.60 8.72 4.43
N TYR A 78 3.81 8.56 5.49
CA TYR A 78 4.28 8.26 6.86
C TYR A 78 3.34 7.26 7.55
N VAL A 79 3.92 6.30 8.28
CA VAL A 79 3.23 5.37 9.20
C VAL A 79 3.60 5.75 10.63
N ASP A 80 2.61 5.81 11.51
CA ASP A 80 2.84 5.84 12.95
C ASP A 80 3.14 4.42 13.44
N CYS A 81 4.39 4.15 13.85
CA CYS A 81 4.85 2.78 14.18
C CYS A 81 4.79 2.46 15.68
N VAL A 82 4.05 3.25 16.46
CA VAL A 82 3.94 3.06 17.90
C VAL A 82 2.91 1.97 18.19
N ASN A 83 3.34 0.86 18.81
CA ASN A 83 2.53 -0.32 19.18
C ASN A 83 2.05 -1.20 18.00
N ALA A 84 2.95 -1.67 17.15
CA ALA A 84 2.59 -2.61 16.08
C ALA A 84 2.27 -4.02 16.64
N ASN A 85 1.03 -4.47 16.43
CA ASN A 85 0.58 -5.86 16.60
C ASN A 85 0.18 -6.35 15.19
N GLU A 86 0.96 -7.22 14.52
CA GLU A 86 0.62 -7.85 13.22
C GLU A 86 -0.33 -7.04 12.30
N TYR A 87 0.11 -5.87 11.83
CA TYR A 87 -0.73 -4.99 11.04
C TYR A 87 -0.27 -4.87 9.58
N CYS A 88 -1.27 -4.73 8.70
CA CYS A 88 -1.13 -4.43 7.29
C CYS A 88 -1.46 -2.95 7.06
N VAL A 89 -0.94 -2.33 6.01
CA VAL A 89 -1.09 -0.88 5.82
C VAL A 89 -2.02 -0.52 4.68
N ALA A 90 -3.03 0.30 5.00
CA ALA A 90 -3.90 0.93 4.03
C ALA A 90 -3.54 2.42 3.88
N LEU A 91 -3.44 2.88 2.63
CA LEU A 91 -3.35 4.29 2.31
C LEU A 91 -4.74 4.93 2.41
N GLN A 92 -4.89 5.97 3.22
CA GLN A 92 -6.14 6.70 3.42
C GLN A 92 -5.96 8.18 3.04
N GLY A 93 -6.87 8.70 2.22
CA GLY A 93 -6.77 10.07 1.72
C GLY A 93 -5.60 10.27 0.76
N GLN A 94 -4.89 11.39 0.90
CA GLN A 94 -3.78 11.73 -0.02
C GLN A 94 -2.45 11.08 0.34
N THR A 95 -2.15 10.96 1.63
CA THR A 95 -0.78 10.64 2.08
C THR A 95 -0.71 9.80 3.35
N GLN A 96 -1.82 9.55 4.03
CA GLN A 96 -1.81 8.91 5.34
C GLN A 96 -1.74 7.39 5.20
N MET A 97 -0.74 6.77 5.81
CA MET A 97 -0.63 5.32 5.87
C MET A 97 -1.04 4.87 7.26
N ASN A 98 -2.12 4.08 7.34
CA ASN A 98 -2.66 3.58 8.60
C ASN A 98 -2.47 2.08 8.68
N ASP A 99 -1.99 1.61 9.82
CA ASP A 99 -1.97 0.21 10.18
C ASP A 99 -3.40 -0.27 10.46
N ARG A 100 -3.72 -1.47 9.97
CA ARG A 100 -5.05 -2.07 9.98
C ARG A 100 -4.93 -3.58 10.17
N PRO A 101 -5.93 -4.23 10.81
CA PRO A 101 -6.01 -5.67 10.84
C PRO A 101 -5.95 -6.25 9.42
N CYS A 102 -5.01 -7.17 9.16
CA CYS A 102 -4.82 -7.76 7.83
C CYS A 102 -6.05 -8.52 7.31
N GLY A 103 -6.92 -8.97 8.23
CA GLY A 103 -8.19 -9.64 7.93
C GLY A 103 -9.33 -8.69 7.52
N ASP A 104 -9.16 -7.38 7.62
CA ASP A 104 -10.14 -6.42 7.12
C ASP A 104 -10.13 -6.40 5.58
N SER A 105 -11.29 -6.14 4.97
CA SER A 105 -11.40 -6.07 3.52
C SER A 105 -11.40 -4.62 3.04
N TYR A 106 -10.41 -4.27 2.21
CA TYR A 106 -10.28 -2.95 1.61
C TYR A 106 -10.12 -3.06 0.09
N PRO A 107 -10.38 -1.98 -0.65
CA PRO A 107 -9.79 -1.79 -1.97
C PRO A 107 -8.26 -1.97 -1.91
N PHE A 108 -7.61 -2.15 -3.04
CA PHE A 108 -6.17 -2.33 -3.07
C PHE A 108 -5.56 -1.71 -4.32
N LEU A 109 -4.24 -1.48 -4.29
CA LEU A 109 -3.49 -0.95 -5.42
C LEU A 109 -2.38 -1.91 -5.80
N CYS A 110 -2.46 -2.46 -7.00
CA CYS A 110 -1.40 -3.24 -7.60
C CYS A 110 -0.41 -2.33 -8.33
N TYR A 111 0.87 -2.64 -8.20
CA TYR A 111 1.89 -2.14 -9.11
C TYR A 111 2.04 -3.09 -10.28
N ASN A 112 2.10 -2.54 -11.49
CA ASN A 112 2.39 -3.29 -12.70
C ASN A 112 3.73 -2.85 -13.27
N GLY A 113 4.79 -3.58 -12.93
CA GLY A 113 6.16 -3.30 -13.33
C GLY A 113 6.39 -3.32 -14.84
N ARG A 114 5.51 -3.96 -15.63
CA ARG A 114 5.63 -3.97 -17.11
C ARG A 114 5.28 -2.62 -17.72
N LYS A 115 4.27 -1.93 -17.18
CA LYS A 115 3.83 -0.60 -17.66
C LYS A 115 4.25 0.54 -16.75
N LYS A 116 4.78 0.23 -15.56
CA LYS A 116 5.13 1.18 -14.50
C LYS A 116 3.94 2.05 -14.08
N ASP A 117 2.76 1.43 -13.96
CA ASP A 117 1.51 2.08 -13.55
C ASP A 117 0.90 1.43 -12.30
N LEU A 118 -0.13 2.09 -11.75
CA LEU A 118 -0.92 1.61 -10.62
C LEU A 118 -2.31 1.21 -11.10
N LEU A 119 -2.77 0.06 -10.64
CA LEU A 119 -4.05 -0.51 -11.03
C LEU A 119 -4.86 -0.86 -9.78
N PRO A 120 -6.15 -0.47 -9.73
CA PRO A 120 -7.09 -0.92 -8.71
C PRO A 120 -7.54 -2.37 -8.92
#